data_AF-A0A1G3LTM5-F1
#
_entry.id   AF-A0A1G3LTM5-F1
#
_cell.length_a   1.000
_cell.length_b   1.000
_cell.length_c   1.000
_cell.angle_alpha   90.00
_cell.angle_beta   90.00
_cell.angle_gamma   90.00
#
_symmetry.space_group_name_H-M   'P 1'
#
loop_
_entity.id
_entity.type
_entity.pdbx_description
1 polymer ?
#
loop_
_entity_poly.entity_id
_entity_poly.type
_entity_poly.pdbx_seq_one_letter_code
_entity_poly.pdbx_strand_id
1 'polypeptide(L)'
;MGRIRKRPWLLVLLALAAAAMLAVSCKTAPEPVEEPVEEPVTAAVPKPEAEYQTAKELRATVTQFGLDRYEADAFQKAEASFKDGEAAYGKDNAKSRTAFQQAISGYQQVLDGGFPALTAERKKDADDAKAEADAVKAAVAVKADYNAAQGLYKQAGDAEKAKDYPKSL
;
A
#
# COMPACT_ATOMS: atom_id res chain seq x y z
N MET A 1 46.03 17.49 -19.32
CA MET A 1 44.89 18.41 -19.63
C MET A 1 44.55 19.18 -18.36
N GLY A 2 44.50 20.50 -18.22
CA GLY A 2 44.49 21.61 -19.16
C GLY A 2 43.34 22.58 -18.82
N ARG A 3 43.64 23.64 -18.04
CA ARG A 3 42.90 24.92 -17.82
C ARG A 3 41.62 24.88 -16.96
N ILE A 4 41.62 25.39 -15.72
CA ILE A 4 41.59 26.81 -15.28
C ILE A 4 40.44 27.60 -15.93
N ARG A 5 39.30 27.72 -15.24
CA ARG A 5 38.21 28.66 -15.56
C ARG A 5 38.49 30.01 -14.88
N LYS A 6 38.89 31.02 -15.65
CA LYS A 6 38.89 32.43 -15.23
C LYS A 6 37.62 33.10 -15.77
N ARG A 7 36.88 33.76 -14.89
CA ARG A 7 35.85 34.76 -15.24
C ARG A 7 36.53 36.12 -15.40
N PRO A 8 36.17 36.89 -16.43
CA PRO A 8 36.07 38.34 -16.29
C PRO A 8 34.72 38.84 -16.84
N TRP A 9 33.95 39.66 -16.12
CA TRP A 9 34.11 41.10 -15.90
C TRP A 9 33.47 41.95 -17.02
N LEU A 10 32.50 42.76 -16.60
CA LEU A 10 32.22 44.14 -17.03
C LEU A 10 31.59 44.46 -18.41
N LEU A 11 30.39 45.08 -18.29
CA LEU A 11 29.93 46.34 -18.91
C LEU A 11 29.66 46.45 -20.41
N VAL A 12 28.52 47.10 -20.71
CA VAL A 12 28.28 48.24 -21.64
C VAL A 12 26.77 48.17 -22.00
N LEU A 13 25.82 48.85 -21.33
CA LEU A 13 25.52 50.30 -21.29
C LEU A 13 25.40 50.97 -22.68
N LEU A 14 24.17 51.34 -23.07
CA LEU A 14 23.69 52.53 -23.83
C LEU A 14 22.52 52.11 -24.74
N ALA A 15 21.36 52.75 -24.91
CA ALA A 15 20.70 54.00 -24.51
C ALA A 15 20.11 54.68 -25.77
N LEU A 16 18.98 55.38 -25.58
CA LEU A 16 18.29 56.31 -26.50
C LEU A 16 17.54 55.72 -27.72
N ALA A 17 16.46 56.31 -28.25
CA ALA A 17 15.47 57.29 -27.80
C ALA A 17 14.44 57.45 -28.95
N ALA A 18 13.20 57.77 -28.58
CA ALA A 18 12.28 58.71 -29.23
C ALA A 18 11.66 58.45 -30.63
N ALA A 19 10.34 58.66 -30.62
CA ALA A 19 9.53 59.45 -31.56
C ALA A 19 8.89 58.76 -32.80
N ALA A 20 7.60 58.51 -32.62
CA ALA A 20 6.46 58.61 -33.53
C ALA A 20 6.66 59.31 -34.90
N MET A 21 6.12 58.69 -35.96
CA MET A 21 5.33 59.36 -37.01
C MET A 21 4.36 58.38 -37.71
N LEU A 22 3.17 58.89 -38.00
CA LEU A 22 2.04 58.27 -38.69
C LEU A 22 2.28 58.15 -40.21
N ALA A 23 1.84 57.03 -40.80
CA ALA A 23 1.38 56.99 -42.19
C ALA A 23 0.38 55.83 -42.39
N VAL A 24 -0.86 56.19 -42.74
CA VAL A 24 -1.92 55.29 -43.21
C VAL A 24 -1.52 54.74 -44.58
N SER A 25 -1.52 53.41 -44.72
CA SER A 25 -1.71 52.75 -46.00
C SER A 25 -2.42 51.42 -45.76
N CYS A 26 -3.73 51.39 -46.06
CA CYS A 26 -4.53 50.17 -46.02
C CYS A 26 -4.05 49.21 -47.12
N LYS A 27 -3.34 48.16 -46.73
CA LYS A 27 -3.35 46.90 -47.45
C LYS A 27 -3.84 45.84 -46.47
N THR A 28 -5.09 45.43 -46.62
CA THR A 28 -5.74 44.38 -45.85
C THR A 28 -4.83 43.16 -45.78
N ALA A 29 -4.22 42.96 -44.61
CA ALA A 29 -3.45 41.78 -44.28
C ALA A 29 -4.42 40.65 -43.96
N PRO A 30 -4.19 39.42 -44.45
CA PRO A 30 -5.00 38.28 -44.06
C PRO A 30 -4.83 38.07 -42.55
N GLU A 31 -5.94 37.83 -41.86
CA GLU A 31 -5.92 37.53 -40.43
C GLU A 31 -4.95 36.36 -40.19
N PRO A 32 -4.08 36.43 -39.16
CA PRO A 32 -3.29 35.29 -38.77
C PRO A 32 -4.28 34.19 -38.39
N VAL A 33 -4.28 33.10 -39.15
CA VAL A 33 -4.93 31.86 -38.73
C VAL A 33 -4.21 31.46 -37.45
N GLU A 34 -4.90 31.60 -36.31
CA GLU A 34 -4.46 31.00 -35.06
C GLU A 34 -4.37 29.50 -35.30
N GLU A 35 -3.14 28.99 -35.43
CA GLU A 35 -2.90 27.55 -35.39
C GLU A 35 -3.47 27.04 -34.06
N PRO A 36 -4.31 25.99 -34.07
CA PRO A 36 -4.83 25.41 -32.85
C PRO A 36 -3.65 25.00 -31.97
N VAL A 37 -3.50 25.69 -30.83
CA VAL A 37 -2.60 25.27 -29.78
C VAL A 37 -3.14 23.94 -29.28
N GLU A 38 -2.51 22.83 -29.68
CA GLU A 38 -2.84 21.53 -29.11
C GLU A 38 -2.57 21.59 -27.60
N GLU A 39 -3.65 21.66 -26.82
CA GLU A 39 -3.56 21.54 -25.36
C GLU A 39 -2.88 20.21 -25.02
N PRO A 40 -1.94 20.18 -24.06
CA PRO A 40 -1.31 18.94 -23.65
C PRO A 40 -2.38 18.01 -23.09
N VAL A 41 -2.66 16.91 -23.81
CA VAL A 41 -3.54 15.83 -23.34
C VAL A 41 -2.94 15.25 -22.06
N THR A 42 -3.44 15.70 -20.92
CA THR A 42 -3.17 15.06 -19.62
C THR A 42 -3.69 13.64 -19.70
N ALA A 43 -2.80 12.66 -19.83
CA ALA A 43 -3.16 11.26 -19.83
C ALA A 43 -4.02 10.95 -18.59
N ALA A 44 -5.21 10.37 -18.81
CA ALA A 44 -6.11 10.04 -17.72
C ALA A 44 -5.43 9.08 -16.72
N VAL A 45 -5.53 9.38 -15.41
CA VAL A 45 -5.01 8.49 -14.36
C VAL A 45 -5.73 7.14 -14.46
N PRO A 46 -5.01 6.01 -14.63
CA PRO A 46 -5.63 4.70 -14.78
C PRO A 46 -6.29 4.23 -13.48
N LYS A 47 -7.31 3.37 -13.60
CA LYS A 47 -7.99 2.75 -12.45
C LYS A 47 -6.98 1.95 -11.60
N PRO A 48 -7.05 2.03 -10.25
CA PRO A 48 -6.12 1.34 -9.35
C PRO A 48 -6.51 -0.13 -9.12
N GLU A 49 -6.54 -0.93 -10.18
CA GLU A 49 -7.00 -2.32 -10.10
C GLU A 49 -6.10 -3.19 -9.20
N ALA A 50 -4.79 -3.00 -9.28
CA ALA A 50 -3.83 -3.75 -8.47
C ALA A 50 -4.04 -3.47 -6.97
N GLU A 51 -4.18 -2.20 -6.58
CA GLU A 51 -4.43 -1.82 -5.20
C GLU A 51 -5.79 -2.31 -4.70
N TYR A 52 -6.82 -2.26 -5.55
CA TYR A 52 -8.14 -2.77 -5.20
C TYR A 52 -8.11 -4.27 -4.90
N GLN A 53 -7.51 -5.09 -5.77
CA GLN A 53 -7.42 -6.53 -5.54
C GLN A 53 -6.55 -6.88 -4.34
N THR A 54 -5.40 -6.20 -4.18
CA THR A 54 -4.54 -6.40 -2.99
C THR A 54 -5.29 -6.11 -1.70
N ALA A 55 -6.01 -4.99 -1.64
CA ALA A 55 -6.79 -4.63 -0.46
C ALA A 55 -7.90 -5.66 -0.17
N LYS A 56 -8.55 -6.21 -1.20
CA LYS A 56 -9.55 -7.27 -1.05
C LYS A 56 -8.97 -8.57 -0.51
N GLU A 57 -7.82 -8.99 -1.01
CA GLU A 57 -7.17 -10.23 -0.58
C GLU A 57 -6.72 -10.14 0.89
N LEU A 58 -6.15 -9.00 1.28
CA LEU A 58 -5.77 -8.74 2.67
C LEU A 58 -7.00 -8.71 3.59
N ARG A 59 -8.06 -8.01 3.18
CA ARG A 59 -9.34 -7.97 3.90
C ARG A 59 -9.93 -9.37 4.09
N ALA A 60 -9.92 -10.18 3.03
CA ALA A 60 -10.40 -11.56 3.08
C ALA A 60 -9.57 -12.39 4.06
N THR A 61 -8.25 -12.24 4.06
CA THR A 61 -7.36 -12.93 4.99
C THR A 61 -7.66 -12.53 6.45
N VAL A 62 -7.76 -11.23 6.73
CA VAL A 62 -8.13 -10.73 8.07
C VAL A 62 -9.45 -11.36 8.53
N THR A 63 -10.47 -11.39 7.66
CA THR A 63 -11.79 -11.93 8.00
C THR A 63 -11.77 -13.45 8.17
N GLN A 64 -11.07 -14.17 7.30
CA GLN A 64 -10.98 -15.64 7.32
C GLN A 64 -10.41 -16.15 8.65
N PHE A 65 -9.40 -15.47 9.18
CA PHE A 65 -8.74 -15.85 10.42
C PHE A 65 -9.30 -15.10 11.65
N GLY A 66 -10.33 -14.26 11.47
CA GLY A 66 -10.94 -13.47 12.55
C GLY A 66 -9.94 -12.57 13.27
N LEU A 67 -9.01 -11.96 12.53
CA LEU A 67 -7.88 -11.21 13.08
C LEU A 67 -8.27 -9.78 13.48
N ASP A 68 -9.42 -9.30 13.01
CA ASP A 68 -10.00 -8.01 13.34
C ASP A 68 -10.16 -7.81 14.86
N ARG A 69 -10.40 -8.90 15.61
CA ARG A 69 -10.54 -8.84 17.08
C ARG A 69 -9.27 -8.41 17.81
N TYR A 70 -8.09 -8.54 17.20
CA TYR A 70 -6.81 -8.21 17.82
C TYR A 70 -6.37 -6.77 17.52
N GLU A 71 -6.80 -6.21 16.40
CA GLU A 71 -6.41 -4.88 15.91
C GLU A 71 -7.64 -4.11 15.41
N ALA A 72 -8.69 -4.05 16.24
CA ALA A 72 -10.03 -3.56 15.86
C ALA A 72 -10.01 -2.13 15.29
N ASP A 73 -9.24 -1.22 15.92
CA ASP A 73 -9.11 0.16 15.46
C ASP A 73 -8.44 0.25 14.08
N ALA A 74 -7.39 -0.56 13.84
CA ALA A 74 -6.71 -0.60 12.56
C ALA A 74 -7.61 -1.18 11.47
N PHE A 75 -8.35 -2.24 11.80
CA PHE A 75 -9.32 -2.84 10.89
C PHE A 75 -10.43 -1.86 10.50
N GLN A 76 -11.02 -1.15 11.46
CA GLN A 76 -12.06 -0.16 11.19
C GLN A 76 -11.57 0.98 10.29
N LYS A 77 -10.34 1.48 10.52
CA LYS A 77 -9.73 2.51 9.66
C LYS A 77 -9.43 1.98 8.25
N ALA A 78 -8.99 0.72 8.14
CA ALA A 78 -8.77 0.07 6.86
C ALA A 78 -10.08 -0.10 6.06
N GLU A 79 -11.16 -0.54 6.72
CA GLU A 79 -12.49 -0.66 6.12
C GLU A 79 -13.05 0.68 5.65
N ALA A 80 -12.85 1.75 6.42
CA ALA A 80 -13.24 3.10 6.01
C ALA A 80 -12.48 3.54 4.75
N SER A 81 -11.16 3.35 4.73
CA SER A 81 -10.32 3.69 3.58
C SER A 81 -10.67 2.85 2.35
N PHE A 82 -11.02 1.57 2.54
CA PHE A 82 -11.45 0.70 1.46
C PHE A 82 -12.74 1.21 0.81
N LYS A 83 -13.74 1.59 1.63
CA LYS A 83 -15.00 2.18 1.15
C LYS A 83 -14.79 3.50 0.43
N ASP A 84 -13.89 4.35 0.93
CA ASP A 84 -13.52 5.61 0.26
C ASP A 84 -12.87 5.34 -1.11
N GLY A 85 -12.02 4.30 -1.19
CA GLY A 85 -11.42 3.83 -2.43
C GLY A 85 -12.45 3.38 -3.45
N GLU A 86 -13.44 2.58 -3.03
CA GLU A 86 -14.56 2.15 -3.87
C GLU A 86 -15.42 3.33 -4.34
N ALA A 87 -15.71 4.28 -3.44
CA ALA A 87 -16.54 5.44 -3.76
C ALA A 87 -15.92 6.34 -4.85
N ALA A 88 -14.58 6.45 -4.87
CA ALA A 88 -13.80 7.21 -5.83
C ALA A 88 -13.43 6.41 -7.10
N TYR A 89 -13.54 5.08 -7.09
CA TYR A 89 -13.10 4.23 -8.20
C TYR A 89 -13.83 4.55 -9.51
N GLY A 90 -13.07 4.83 -10.57
CA GLY A 90 -13.61 5.23 -11.87
C GLY A 90 -14.12 6.68 -11.95
N LYS A 91 -14.11 7.43 -10.84
CA LYS A 91 -14.50 8.86 -10.78
C LYS A 91 -13.28 9.76 -10.54
N ASP A 92 -12.48 9.40 -9.54
CA ASP A 92 -11.21 10.02 -9.18
C ASP A 92 -10.22 8.90 -8.84
N ASN A 93 -9.53 8.42 -9.88
CA ASN A 93 -8.64 7.28 -9.76
C ASN A 93 -7.39 7.59 -8.91
N ALA A 94 -7.01 8.87 -8.79
CA ALA A 94 -5.91 9.27 -7.91
C ALA A 94 -6.33 9.13 -6.44
N LYS A 95 -7.49 9.70 -6.07
CA LYS A 95 -8.08 9.55 -4.73
C LYS A 95 -8.37 8.09 -4.40
N SER A 96 -8.92 7.33 -5.35
CA SER A 96 -9.19 5.90 -5.18
C SER A 96 -7.92 5.11 -4.86
N ARG A 97 -6.82 5.38 -5.59
CA ARG A 97 -5.52 4.74 -5.35
C ARG A 97 -5.00 5.02 -3.95
N THR A 98 -5.02 6.28 -3.52
CA THR A 98 -4.56 6.67 -2.18
C THR A 98 -5.36 5.97 -1.08
N ALA A 99 -6.68 5.93 -1.23
CA ALA A 99 -7.56 5.28 -0.26
C ALA A 99 -7.34 3.76 -0.20
N PHE A 100 -7.14 3.07 -1.32
CA PHE A 100 -6.77 1.66 -1.30
C PHE A 100 -5.39 1.40 -0.71
N GLN A 101 -4.41 2.26 -0.94
CA GLN A 101 -3.09 2.14 -0.29
C GLN A 101 -3.20 2.28 1.25
N GLN A 102 -4.05 3.18 1.73
CA GLN A 102 -4.35 3.30 3.16
C GLN A 102 -5.04 2.04 3.71
N ALA A 103 -6.00 1.49 2.96
CA ALA A 103 -6.65 0.23 3.32
C ALA A 103 -5.64 -0.93 3.40
N ILE A 104 -4.76 -1.07 2.40
CA ILE A 104 -3.69 -2.07 2.36
C ILE A 104 -2.81 -1.96 3.62
N SER A 105 -2.33 -0.76 3.94
CA SER A 105 -1.50 -0.54 5.13
C SER A 105 -2.23 -0.90 6.42
N GLY A 106 -3.52 -0.56 6.52
CA GLY A 106 -4.33 -0.89 7.69
C GLY A 106 -4.56 -2.41 7.84
N TYR A 107 -4.89 -3.12 6.76
CA TYR A 107 -5.03 -4.57 6.82
C TYR A 107 -3.69 -5.27 7.10
N GLN A 108 -2.56 -4.78 6.58
CA GLN A 108 -1.24 -5.30 6.92
C GLN A 108 -0.95 -5.16 8.41
N GLN A 109 -1.26 -4.02 9.03
CA GLN A 109 -1.14 -3.85 10.48
C GLN A 109 -1.98 -4.89 11.24
N VAL A 110 -3.22 -5.15 10.80
CA VAL A 110 -4.07 -6.17 11.42
C VAL A 110 -3.46 -7.57 11.31
N LEU A 111 -2.84 -7.90 10.18
CA LEU A 111 -2.15 -9.19 10.00
C LEU A 111 -0.92 -9.29 10.91
N ASP A 112 -0.12 -8.22 10.97
CA ASP A 112 1.11 -8.16 11.75
C ASP A 112 0.87 -8.28 13.26
N GLY A 113 -0.23 -7.71 13.78
CA GLY A 113 -0.64 -7.85 15.17
C GLY A 113 -1.46 -9.11 15.45
N GLY A 114 -2.38 -9.45 14.55
CA GLY A 114 -3.38 -10.50 14.77
C GLY A 114 -2.81 -11.91 14.69
N PHE A 115 -1.93 -12.20 13.74
CA PHE A 115 -1.39 -13.56 13.60
C PHE A 115 -0.51 -14.00 14.78
N PRO A 116 0.42 -13.16 15.29
CA PRO A 116 1.13 -13.49 16.52
C PRO A 116 0.19 -13.71 17.72
N ALA A 117 -0.83 -12.86 17.86
CA ALA A 117 -1.79 -12.98 18.96
C ALA A 117 -2.61 -14.29 18.88
N LEU A 118 -3.12 -14.62 17.69
CA LEU A 118 -3.85 -15.86 17.45
C LEU A 118 -2.98 -17.09 17.66
N THR A 119 -1.72 -17.05 17.21
CA THR A 119 -0.77 -18.16 17.40
C THR A 119 -0.45 -18.35 18.87
N ALA A 120 -0.26 -17.27 19.64
CA ALA A 120 -0.04 -17.35 21.08
C ALA A 120 -1.25 -17.94 21.83
N GLU A 121 -2.47 -17.59 21.42
CA GLU A 121 -3.72 -18.18 21.95
C GLU A 121 -3.78 -19.69 21.67
N ARG A 122 -3.55 -20.11 20.43
CA ARG A 122 -3.54 -21.54 20.05
C ARG A 122 -2.43 -22.33 20.73
N LYS A 123 -1.25 -21.73 20.88
CA LYS A 123 -0.15 -22.32 21.61
C LYS A 123 -0.54 -22.57 23.07
N LYS A 124 -1.18 -21.61 23.71
CA LYS A 124 -1.68 -21.76 25.08
C LYS A 124 -2.69 -22.91 25.18
N ASP A 125 -3.67 -22.96 24.28
CA ASP A 125 -4.66 -24.06 24.25
C ASP A 125 -3.97 -25.43 24.13
N ALA A 126 -2.95 -25.53 23.27
CA ALA A 126 -2.20 -26.77 23.07
C ALA A 126 -1.31 -27.13 24.29
N ASP A 127 -0.73 -26.14 24.97
CA ASP A 127 0.04 -26.35 26.20
C ASP A 127 -0.84 -26.85 27.34
N ASP A 128 -2.03 -26.26 27.50
CA ASP A 128 -3.03 -26.68 28.48
C ASP A 128 -3.50 -28.13 28.19
N ALA A 129 -3.82 -28.45 26.92
CA ALA A 129 -4.19 -29.80 26.51
C ALA A 129 -3.06 -30.84 26.73
N LYS A 130 -1.80 -30.44 26.48
CA LYS A 130 -0.64 -31.29 26.77
C LYS A 130 -0.52 -31.57 28.26
N ALA A 131 -0.70 -30.56 29.11
CA ALA A 131 -0.65 -30.72 30.56
C ALA A 131 -1.75 -31.68 31.06
N GLU A 132 -2.96 -31.59 30.53
CA GLU A 132 -4.05 -32.53 30.83
C GLU A 132 -3.72 -33.96 30.38
N ALA A 133 -3.17 -34.13 29.18
CA ALA A 133 -2.74 -35.44 28.66
C ALA A 133 -1.62 -36.05 29.53
N ASP A 134 -0.70 -35.22 30.00
CA ASP A 134 0.40 -35.64 30.88
C ASP A 134 -0.12 -36.08 32.25
N ALA A 135 -1.11 -35.39 32.81
CA ALA A 135 -1.74 -35.73 34.09
C ALA A 135 -2.38 -37.13 34.08
N VAL A 136 -2.91 -37.58 32.93
CA VAL A 136 -3.49 -38.92 32.76
C VAL A 136 -2.50 -39.95 32.21
N LYS A 137 -1.21 -39.62 32.12
CA LYS A 137 -0.14 -40.49 31.60
C LYS A 137 -0.41 -40.96 30.15
N ALA A 138 -0.98 -40.08 29.32
CA ALA A 138 -1.30 -40.38 27.92
C ALA A 138 -0.08 -40.85 27.11
N ALA A 139 1.11 -40.34 27.41
CA ALA A 139 2.37 -40.77 26.79
C ALA A 139 2.64 -42.28 26.93
N VAL A 140 2.06 -42.94 27.94
CA VAL A 140 2.13 -44.39 28.15
C VAL A 140 0.89 -45.09 27.61
N ALA A 141 -0.31 -44.58 27.94
CA ALA A 141 -1.57 -45.22 27.62
C ALA A 141 -1.92 -45.17 26.11
N VAL A 142 -1.58 -44.07 25.44
CA VAL A 142 -1.90 -43.78 24.03
C VAL A 142 -0.68 -43.20 23.31
N LYS A 143 0.47 -43.89 23.45
CA LYS A 143 1.79 -43.42 23.01
C LYS A 143 1.85 -42.91 21.57
N ALA A 144 1.18 -43.58 20.63
CA ALA A 144 1.20 -43.20 19.22
C ALA A 144 0.55 -41.82 19.00
N ASP A 145 -0.67 -41.64 19.50
CA ASP A 145 -1.43 -40.39 19.37
C ASP A 145 -0.74 -39.23 20.10
N TYR A 146 -0.22 -39.50 21.30
CA TYR A 146 0.54 -38.51 22.06
C TYR A 146 1.78 -38.02 21.28
N ASN A 147 2.54 -38.92 20.67
CA ASN A 147 3.70 -38.54 19.86
C ASN A 147 3.31 -37.82 18.57
N ALA A 148 2.20 -38.20 17.93
CA ALA A 148 1.68 -37.50 16.76
C ALA A 148 1.30 -36.05 17.11
N ALA A 149 0.60 -35.84 18.23
CA ALA A 149 0.24 -34.51 18.72
C ALA A 149 1.48 -33.65 19.02
N GLN A 150 2.50 -34.21 19.68
CA GLN A 150 3.76 -33.49 19.89
C GLN A 150 4.48 -33.12 18.57
N GLY A 151 4.39 -34.00 17.57
CA GLY A 151 4.89 -33.74 16.23
C GLY A 151 4.22 -32.53 15.59
N LEU A 152 2.88 -32.47 15.63
CA LEU A 152 2.10 -31.33 15.13
C LEU A 152 2.43 -30.04 15.89
N TYR A 153 2.50 -30.10 17.22
CA TYR A 153 2.87 -28.95 18.04
C TYR A 153 4.25 -28.38 17.66
N LYS A 154 5.23 -29.25 17.41
CA LYS A 154 6.56 -28.82 16.95
C LYS A 154 6.47 -28.19 15.55
N GLN A 155 5.73 -28.79 14.62
CA GLN A 155 5.55 -28.25 13.27
C GLN A 155 4.92 -26.85 13.31
N ALA A 156 3.89 -26.65 14.14
CA ALA A 156 3.26 -25.36 14.34
C ALA A 156 4.25 -24.31 14.87
N GLY A 157 5.08 -24.66 15.85
CA GLY A 157 6.12 -23.77 16.37
C GLY A 157 7.25 -23.47 15.37
N ASP A 158 7.55 -24.38 14.44
CA ASP A 158 8.50 -24.12 13.36
C ASP A 158 7.87 -23.21 12.28
N ALA A 159 6.59 -23.38 11.97
CA ALA A 159 5.82 -22.52 11.08
C ALA A 159 5.68 -21.09 11.63
N GLU A 160 5.43 -20.94 12.94
CA GLU A 160 5.38 -19.65 13.63
C GLU A 160 6.69 -18.87 13.45
N LYS A 161 7.84 -19.52 13.67
CA LYS A 161 9.17 -18.91 13.49
C LYS A 161 9.44 -18.51 12.04
N ALA A 162 8.89 -19.27 11.10
CA ALA A 162 8.95 -18.96 9.67
C ALA A 162 7.94 -17.88 9.24
N LYS A 163 7.07 -17.41 10.15
CA LYS A 163 5.92 -16.53 9.86
C LYS A 163 4.95 -17.12 8.84
N ASP A 164 4.93 -18.44 8.71
CA ASP A 164 3.92 -19.18 7.93
C ASP A 164 2.70 -19.41 8.83
N TYR A 165 2.04 -18.30 9.17
CA TYR A 165 0.98 -18.31 10.19
C TYR A 165 -0.20 -19.25 9.87
N PRO A 166 -0.66 -19.40 8.62
CA PRO A 166 -1.67 -20.41 8.30
C PRO A 166 -1.27 -21.85 8.68
N LYS A 167 0.03 -22.17 8.77
CA LYS A 167 0.52 -23.48 9.22
C LYS A 167 0.90 -23.53 10.70
N SER A 168 0.86 -22.41 11.41
CA SER A 168 1.16 -22.34 12.85
C SER A 168 -0.08 -22.43 13.75
N LEU A 169 -1.26 -22.54 13.16
CA LEU A 169 -2.57 -22.61 13.81
C LEU A 169 -3.16 -24.02 13.74
#